data_AF-A0A915JR56-F1
#
_entry.id   AF-A0A915JR56-F1
#
_cell.length_a   1.000
_cell.length_b   1.000
_cell.length_c   1.000
_cell.angle_alpha   90.00
_cell.angle_beta   90.00
_cell.angle_gamma   90.00
#
_symmetry.space_group_name_H-M   'P 1'
#
loop_
_entity.id
_entity.type
_entity.pdbx_description
1 polymer ?
#
loop_
_entity_poly.entity_id
_entity_poly.type
_entity_poly.pdbx_seq_one_letter_code
_entity_poly.pdbx_strand_id
1 'polypeptide(L)'
;QPVVSFLVETSLLLKKLIEPGYNFIIVSNGSCEKWNLWNSTRMHHGVCLAILVAYSHRPGVCRHVAPITDGSEDIALLPDGQVVLTTGLRYTNSDELKGVTGHLFYYKFGQSKAEQVKIKWTDEKLKIFNPHGMKPFIDQKGTIYLYVVNHEPHADNIEIFEYDPKVNMAVHVKTINHELIFK
;
A
#
# COMPACT_ATOMS: atom_id res chain seq x y z
N GLN A 1 -17.11 -18.43 -1.42
CA GLN A 1 -16.43 -17.21 -1.89
C GLN A 1 -15.09 -17.15 -1.16
N PRO A 2 -13.94 -16.93 -1.83
CA PRO A 2 -12.69 -16.79 -1.10
C PRO A 2 -12.78 -15.51 -0.27
N VAL A 3 -12.63 -15.65 1.04
CA VAL A 3 -12.53 -14.51 1.93
C VAL A 3 -11.08 -14.05 1.90
N VAL A 4 -10.88 -12.76 1.65
CA VAL A 4 -9.57 -12.12 1.57
C VAL A 4 -9.32 -11.44 2.90
N SER A 5 -8.25 -11.83 3.60
CA SER A 5 -7.82 -11.16 4.83
C SER A 5 -6.58 -10.32 4.55
N PHE A 6 -6.59 -9.08 5.03
CA PHE A 6 -5.49 -8.13 4.90
C PHE A 6 -4.64 -8.13 6.16
N LEU A 7 -3.33 -8.13 5.99
CA LEU A 7 -2.37 -7.97 7.09
C LEU A 7 -1.55 -6.71 6.82
N VAL A 8 -1.91 -5.64 7.52
CA VAL A 8 -1.08 -4.45 7.72
C VAL A 8 -0.36 -4.65 9.05
N GLU A 9 0.93 -4.34 9.07
CA GLU A 9 1.91 -4.68 10.11
C GLU A 9 1.47 -4.29 11.54
N THR A 10 0.79 -5.21 12.23
CA THR A 10 0.72 -5.24 13.71
C THR A 10 1.00 -6.67 14.19
N SER A 11 2.16 -6.84 14.82
CA SER A 11 2.89 -8.10 15.00
C SER A 11 2.33 -9.09 16.03
N LEU A 12 1.07 -8.98 16.47
CA LEU A 12 0.52 -9.82 17.54
C LEU A 12 -0.76 -10.60 17.21
N LEU A 13 -1.40 -10.37 16.06
CA LEU A 13 -2.69 -11.00 15.72
C LEU A 13 -2.63 -12.10 14.65
N LEU A 14 -1.47 -12.34 14.02
CA LEU A 14 -1.34 -13.27 12.88
C LEU A 14 -1.76 -14.72 13.18
N LYS A 15 -1.63 -15.20 14.43
CA LYS A 15 -1.97 -16.60 14.77
C LYS A 15 -3.47 -16.94 14.68
N LYS A 16 -4.36 -15.95 14.75
CA LYS A 16 -5.82 -16.19 14.79
C LYS A 16 -6.53 -16.08 13.43
N LEU A 17 -5.86 -15.54 12.41
CA LEU A 17 -6.51 -15.15 11.15
C LEU A 17 -6.21 -16.09 9.97
N ILE A 18 -5.28 -17.04 10.11
CA ILE A 18 -4.91 -17.97 9.04
C ILE A 18 -5.81 -19.22 9.13
N GLU A 19 -6.99 -19.14 8.54
CA GLU A 19 -7.85 -20.30 8.31
C GLU A 19 -7.51 -20.97 6.95
N PRO A 20 -7.59 -22.31 6.83
CA PRO A 20 -7.42 -23.00 5.55
C PRO A 20 -8.49 -22.56 4.52
N GLY A 21 -8.05 -22.15 3.32
CA GLY A 21 -8.96 -21.79 2.20
C GLY A 21 -9.06 -20.29 1.87
N TYR A 22 -8.31 -19.43 2.57
CA TYR A 22 -8.29 -17.99 2.37
C TYR A 22 -7.07 -17.56 1.54
N ASN A 23 -7.26 -16.59 0.64
CA ASN A 23 -6.15 -15.93 -0.06
C ASN A 23 -5.73 -14.70 0.76
N PHE A 24 -4.47 -14.64 1.19
CA PHE A 24 -3.94 -13.53 1.97
C PHE A 24 -3.07 -12.64 1.09
N ILE A 25 -3.21 -11.31 1.24
CA ILE A 25 -2.17 -10.37 0.80
C ILE A 25 -1.44 -9.94 2.07
N ILE A 26 -0.13 -10.21 2.09
CA ILE A 26 0.77 -9.55 3.03
C ILE A 26 1.29 -8.31 2.33
N VAL A 27 1.02 -7.16 2.92
CA VAL A 27 1.60 -5.89 2.50
C VAL A 27 2.76 -5.62 3.44
N SER A 28 3.99 -5.66 2.91
CA SER A 28 5.19 -5.34 3.70
C SER A 28 5.97 -4.21 3.04
N ASN A 29 6.32 -3.18 3.80
CA ASN A 29 7.16 -2.06 3.36
C ASN A 29 8.65 -2.44 3.23
N GLY A 30 8.96 -3.68 2.86
CA GLY A 30 10.31 -4.17 2.66
C GLY A 30 10.37 -5.26 1.58
N SER A 31 11.51 -5.38 0.89
CA SER A 31 11.66 -6.44 -0.10
C SER A 31 11.64 -7.82 0.59
N CYS A 32 10.81 -8.73 0.09
CA CYS A 32 10.76 -10.11 0.58
C CYS A 32 12.14 -10.81 0.49
N GLU A 33 12.99 -10.37 -0.46
CA GLU A 33 14.35 -10.87 -0.67
C GLU A 33 15.35 -10.46 0.44
N LYS A 34 15.12 -9.36 1.18
CA LYS A 34 16.03 -8.89 2.24
C LYS A 34 15.81 -9.55 3.60
N TRP A 35 14.83 -10.44 3.75
CA TRP A 35 14.60 -11.20 4.99
C TRP A 35 15.58 -12.37 5.22
N ASN A 36 16.70 -12.40 4.49
CA ASN A 36 17.83 -13.29 4.78
C ASN A 36 18.70 -12.74 5.94
N LEU A 37 18.16 -12.69 7.16
CA LEU A 37 18.93 -12.39 8.38
C LEU A 37 19.84 -13.54 8.85
N TRP A 38 20.05 -14.57 8.02
CA TRP A 38 20.67 -15.82 8.45
C TRP A 38 22.20 -15.90 8.39
N ASN A 39 22.94 -14.82 8.08
CA ASN A 39 24.40 -14.94 7.88
C ASN A 39 25.31 -13.87 8.51
N SER A 40 24.85 -13.06 9.46
CA SER A 40 25.75 -12.13 10.17
C SER A 40 25.70 -12.31 11.69
N THR A 41 26.39 -13.33 12.17
CA THR A 41 26.91 -13.35 13.54
C THR A 41 28.42 -13.56 13.49
N ARG A 42 29.19 -12.47 13.33
CA ARG A 42 30.52 -12.38 13.94
C ARG A 42 30.41 -11.53 15.19
N MET A 43 30.58 -12.19 16.33
CA MET A 43 30.65 -11.56 17.64
C MET A 43 31.88 -10.65 17.71
N HIS A 44 31.69 -9.37 17.98
CA HIS A 44 32.67 -8.58 18.71
C HIS A 44 31.95 -7.73 19.76
N HIS A 45 32.27 -8.03 21.01
CA HIS A 45 32.28 -7.18 22.22
C HIS A 45 31.21 -6.08 22.33
N GLY A 46 30.25 -6.30 23.22
CA GLY A 46 29.76 -5.24 24.10
C GLY A 46 28.58 -4.38 23.64
N VAL A 47 27.68 -4.88 22.77
CA VAL A 47 26.42 -4.18 22.48
C VAL A 47 25.26 -5.12 22.76
N CYS A 48 24.30 -4.64 23.55
CA CYS A 48 23.04 -5.33 23.82
C CYS A 48 22.30 -5.52 22.48
N LEU A 49 22.43 -6.70 21.89
CA LEU A 49 21.72 -7.06 20.67
C LEU A 49 20.26 -7.26 21.08
N ALA A 50 19.38 -6.31 20.75
CA ALA A 50 17.95 -6.57 20.77
C ALA A 50 17.70 -7.72 19.80
N ILE A 51 17.48 -8.92 20.34
CA ILE A 51 17.08 -10.08 19.55
C ILE A 51 15.68 -9.77 19.03
N LEU A 52 15.59 -9.28 17.80
CA LEU A 52 14.34 -9.22 17.07
C LEU A 52 13.92 -10.66 16.79
N VAL A 53 13.05 -11.19 17.65
CA VAL A 53 12.37 -12.45 17.37
C VAL A 53 11.32 -12.18 16.30
N ALA A 54 11.72 -12.27 15.04
CA ALA A 54 10.78 -12.32 13.93
C ALA A 54 10.15 -13.71 13.89
N TYR A 55 8.86 -13.82 14.25
CA TYR A 55 8.14 -15.07 14.08
C TYR A 55 7.78 -15.23 12.60
N SER A 56 8.47 -16.15 11.92
CA SER A 56 8.20 -16.46 10.52
C SER A 56 6.85 -17.19 10.41
N HIS A 57 5.82 -16.44 10.04
CA HIS A 57 4.57 -17.04 9.59
C HIS A 57 4.75 -17.55 8.17
N ARG A 58 4.41 -18.82 7.91
CA ARG A 58 4.42 -19.43 6.58
C ARG A 58 2.99 -19.59 6.08
N PRO A 59 2.37 -18.56 5.48
CA PRO A 59 0.99 -18.62 5.00
C PRO A 59 0.80 -19.49 3.75
N GLY A 60 1.87 -20.01 3.16
CA GLY A 60 1.85 -20.81 1.94
C GLY A 60 2.82 -20.26 0.89
N VAL A 61 2.62 -20.65 -0.37
CA VAL A 61 3.43 -20.15 -1.49
C VAL A 61 3.14 -18.67 -1.72
N CYS A 62 4.18 -17.85 -1.59
CA CYS A 62 4.10 -16.42 -1.83
C CYS A 62 4.67 -16.09 -3.22
N ARG A 63 4.19 -15.00 -3.81
CA ARG A 63 4.78 -14.44 -5.03
C ARG A 63 4.74 -12.92 -5.00
N HIS A 64 5.68 -12.32 -5.71
CA HIS A 64 5.67 -10.90 -5.99
C HIS A 64 4.55 -10.54 -6.97
N VAL A 65 3.91 -9.40 -6.77
CA VAL A 65 2.91 -8.86 -7.71
C VAL A 65 3.58 -7.76 -8.53
N ALA A 66 4.05 -8.10 -9.72
CA ALA A 66 4.62 -7.12 -10.65
C ALA A 66 3.52 -6.17 -11.18
N PRO A 67 3.85 -4.94 -11.59
CA PRO A 67 5.19 -4.33 -11.65
C PRO A 67 5.56 -3.54 -10.38
N ILE A 68 4.84 -3.71 -9.28
CA ILE A 68 5.00 -2.89 -8.07
C ILE A 68 6.37 -3.17 -7.43
N THR A 69 7.31 -2.23 -7.48
CA THR A 69 8.64 -2.36 -6.86
C THR A 69 8.91 -1.31 -5.79
N ASP A 70 8.21 -0.18 -5.84
CA ASP A 70 8.53 1.02 -5.05
C ASP A 70 7.63 1.14 -3.82
N GLY A 71 7.48 0.03 -3.10
CA GLY A 71 6.61 -0.09 -1.92
C GLY A 71 5.13 -0.20 -2.26
N SER A 72 4.37 -0.61 -1.24
CA SER A 72 2.91 -0.76 -1.29
C SER A 72 2.41 -0.37 0.08
N GLU A 73 2.24 0.92 0.35
CA GLU A 73 2.10 1.36 1.73
C GLU A 73 0.72 1.03 2.31
N ASP A 74 -0.35 1.27 1.57
CA ASP A 74 -1.72 0.93 1.98
C ASP A 74 -2.48 0.18 0.89
N ILE A 75 -3.52 -0.54 1.31
CA ILE A 75 -4.35 -1.39 0.47
C ILE A 75 -5.82 -1.28 0.88
N ALA A 76 -6.71 -1.16 -0.10
CA ALA A 76 -8.14 -1.10 0.11
C ALA A 76 -8.86 -2.21 -0.67
N LEU A 77 -9.75 -2.94 0.01
CA LEU A 77 -10.69 -3.84 -0.63
C LEU A 77 -11.83 -3.03 -1.27
N LEU A 78 -12.14 -3.34 -2.52
CA LEU A 78 -13.27 -2.78 -3.24
C LEU A 78 -14.50 -3.71 -3.19
N PRO A 79 -15.71 -3.20 -3.50
CA PRO A 79 -16.93 -4.00 -3.50
C PRO A 79 -16.91 -5.21 -4.46
N ASP A 80 -16.08 -5.18 -5.51
CA ASP A 80 -15.89 -6.28 -6.46
C ASP A 80 -14.96 -7.40 -5.91
N GLY A 81 -14.52 -7.27 -4.65
CA GLY A 81 -13.62 -8.19 -3.99
C GLY A 81 -12.17 -8.09 -4.46
N GLN A 82 -11.83 -7.07 -5.26
CA GLN A 82 -10.47 -6.79 -5.70
C GLN A 82 -9.86 -5.65 -4.89
N VAL A 83 -8.63 -5.27 -5.17
CA VAL A 83 -7.90 -4.31 -4.32
C VAL A 83 -7.32 -3.16 -5.10
N VAL A 84 -7.25 -2.00 -4.46
CA VAL A 84 -6.42 -0.87 -4.90
C VAL A 84 -5.32 -0.65 -3.87
N LEU A 85 -4.11 -0.35 -4.34
CA LEU A 85 -2.93 -0.11 -3.51
C LEU A 85 -2.38 1.29 -3.76
N THR A 86 -1.83 1.91 -2.72
CA THR A 86 -0.95 3.09 -2.84
C THR A 86 0.50 2.64 -2.89
N THR A 87 1.28 3.21 -3.81
CA THR A 87 2.69 2.83 -4.02
C THR A 87 3.55 4.07 -4.26
N GLY A 88 4.86 3.95 -4.04
CA GLY A 88 5.79 5.03 -4.33
C GLY A 88 5.78 6.17 -3.32
N LEU A 89 5.40 5.88 -2.07
CA LEU A 89 5.48 6.81 -0.97
C LEU A 89 6.94 7.22 -0.73
N ARG A 90 7.16 8.52 -0.63
CA ARG A 90 8.43 9.13 -0.30
C ARG A 90 8.34 9.77 1.08
N TYR A 91 9.01 9.16 2.06
CA TYR A 91 9.26 9.81 3.34
C TYR A 91 10.33 10.90 3.16
N THR A 92 10.06 12.09 3.70
CA THR A 92 11.05 13.19 3.73
C THR A 92 12.33 12.66 4.39
N ASN A 93 13.47 12.76 3.70
CA ASN A 93 14.83 12.35 4.10
C ASN A 93 15.35 10.97 3.64
N SER A 94 14.64 10.23 2.78
CA SER A 94 15.22 9.01 2.17
C SER A 94 15.86 9.32 0.80
N ASP A 95 17.19 9.22 0.73
CA ASP A 95 17.93 9.32 -0.53
C ASP A 95 17.57 8.18 -1.50
N GLU A 96 17.19 7.01 -0.98
CA GLU A 96 16.80 5.83 -1.76
C GLU A 96 15.46 6.04 -2.50
N LEU A 97 14.62 6.95 -2.02
CA LEU A 97 13.30 7.24 -2.59
C LEU A 97 13.30 8.46 -3.52
N LYS A 98 14.49 9.03 -3.79
CA LYS A 98 14.64 10.12 -4.78
C LYS A 98 14.30 9.61 -6.18
N GLY A 99 13.33 10.26 -6.83
CA GLY A 99 12.89 9.92 -8.18
C GLY A 99 11.77 8.87 -8.26
N VAL A 100 11.37 8.28 -7.12
CA VAL A 100 10.20 7.40 -7.06
C VAL A 100 8.93 8.22 -7.31
N THR A 101 8.07 7.75 -8.20
CA THR A 101 6.78 8.41 -8.49
C THR A 101 5.65 7.66 -7.78
N GLY A 102 4.74 8.43 -7.17
CA GLY A 102 3.57 7.86 -6.51
C GLY A 102 2.56 7.33 -7.51
N HIS A 103 1.97 6.17 -7.24
CA HIS A 103 0.96 5.55 -8.10
C HIS A 103 -0.16 4.90 -7.28
N LEU A 104 -1.30 4.71 -7.94
CA LEU A 104 -2.33 3.77 -7.52
C LEU A 104 -2.26 2.53 -8.43
N PHE A 105 -2.38 1.34 -7.84
CA PHE A 105 -2.47 0.09 -8.58
C PHE A 105 -3.76 -0.63 -8.25
N TYR A 106 -4.45 -1.16 -9.25
CA TYR A 106 -5.55 -2.10 -9.10
C TYR A 106 -5.02 -3.51 -9.28
N TYR A 107 -5.43 -4.42 -8.41
CA TYR A 107 -5.03 -5.81 -8.50
C TYR A 107 -6.24 -6.74 -8.36
N LYS A 108 -6.44 -7.54 -9.40
CA LYS A 108 -7.43 -8.61 -9.42
C LYS A 108 -6.81 -9.91 -8.93
N PHE A 109 -7.40 -10.50 -7.90
CA PHE A 109 -6.99 -11.80 -7.37
C PHE A 109 -6.94 -12.87 -8.47
N GLY A 110 -5.86 -13.65 -8.44
CA GLY A 110 -5.60 -14.69 -9.44
C GLY A 110 -4.85 -14.19 -10.68
N GLN A 111 -4.74 -12.88 -10.90
CA GLN A 111 -3.91 -12.36 -12.00
C GLN A 111 -2.44 -12.30 -11.64
N SER A 112 -1.57 -12.45 -12.65
CA SER A 112 -0.11 -12.44 -12.44
C SER A 112 0.46 -11.05 -12.16
N LYS A 113 -0.25 -9.99 -12.56
CA LYS A 113 0.22 -8.60 -12.48
C LYS A 113 -0.87 -7.67 -11.95
N ALA A 114 -0.45 -6.59 -11.30
CA ALA A 114 -1.30 -5.44 -11.01
C ALA A 114 -1.32 -4.48 -12.21
N GLU A 115 -2.39 -3.72 -12.32
CA GLU A 115 -2.59 -2.72 -13.36
C GLU A 115 -2.53 -1.33 -12.73
N GLN A 116 -1.66 -0.46 -13.26
CA GLN A 116 -1.60 0.92 -12.80
C GLN A 116 -2.91 1.64 -13.12
N VAL A 117 -3.50 2.27 -12.11
CA VAL A 117 -4.73 3.07 -12.25
C VAL A 117 -4.41 4.33 -13.06
N LYS A 118 -5.24 4.62 -14.06
CA LYS A 118 -5.13 5.87 -14.83
C LYS A 118 -5.73 7.01 -14.03
N ILE A 119 -4.94 8.03 -13.72
CA ILE A 119 -5.44 9.21 -12.99
C ILE A 119 -5.69 10.36 -13.96
N LYS A 120 -6.93 10.89 -13.94
CA LYS A 120 -7.30 12.13 -14.61
C LYS A 120 -7.34 13.26 -13.57
N TRP A 121 -6.31 14.08 -13.57
CA TRP A 121 -6.19 15.22 -12.66
C TRP A 121 -7.04 16.42 -13.12
N THR A 122 -7.55 17.20 -12.16
CA THR A 122 -8.22 18.48 -12.45
C THR A 122 -7.23 19.62 -12.63
N ASP A 123 -6.03 19.51 -12.06
CA ASP A 123 -4.92 20.46 -12.19
C ASP A 123 -3.62 19.67 -12.41
N GLU A 124 -2.78 20.12 -13.36
CA GLU A 124 -1.51 19.48 -13.65
C GLU A 124 -0.49 19.59 -12.52
N LYS A 125 -0.61 20.60 -11.64
CA LYS A 125 0.27 20.76 -10.47
C LYS A 125 0.12 19.62 -9.47
N LEU A 126 -1.04 18.96 -9.43
CA LEU A 126 -1.32 17.81 -8.56
C LEU A 126 -0.62 16.52 -9.01
N LYS A 127 0.07 16.51 -10.16
CA LYS A 127 0.81 15.34 -10.66
C LYS A 127 2.02 14.97 -9.80
N ILE A 128 2.44 15.83 -8.85
CA ILE A 128 3.46 15.49 -7.84
C ILE A 128 2.81 14.61 -6.77
N PHE A 129 2.42 13.41 -7.19
CA PHE A 129 1.66 12.50 -6.35
C PHE A 129 2.59 11.73 -5.40
N ASN A 130 2.26 11.72 -4.12
CA ASN A 130 2.96 11.05 -3.04
C ASN A 130 1.96 10.35 -2.10
N PRO A 131 1.29 9.29 -2.58
CA PRO A 131 0.21 8.67 -1.85
C PRO A 131 0.73 7.87 -0.65
N HIS A 132 0.04 8.02 0.47
CA HIS A 132 0.25 7.28 1.71
C HIS A 132 -1.00 6.44 1.99
N GLY A 133 -1.64 6.62 3.15
CA GLY A 133 -2.88 5.92 3.50
C GLY A 133 -4.05 6.25 2.55
N MET A 134 -4.94 5.29 2.38
CA MET A 134 -6.11 5.39 1.51
C MET A 134 -7.35 4.74 2.15
N LYS A 135 -8.50 5.37 1.97
CA LYS A 135 -9.78 4.79 2.36
C LYS A 135 -10.83 4.88 1.24
N PRO A 136 -11.47 3.77 0.87
CA PRO A 136 -12.61 3.81 -0.04
C PRO A 136 -13.88 4.24 0.71
N PHE A 137 -14.74 4.97 0.00
CA PHE A 137 -16.10 5.30 0.40
C PHE A 137 -17.03 5.00 -0.76
N ILE A 138 -18.14 4.32 -0.49
CA ILE A 138 -19.15 4.01 -1.50
C ILE A 138 -20.40 4.79 -1.16
N ASP A 139 -20.86 5.62 -2.10
CA ASP A 139 -22.08 6.38 -1.90
C ASP A 139 -23.34 5.53 -2.11
N GLN A 140 -24.51 6.13 -1.93
CA GLN A 140 -25.81 5.44 -2.09
C GLN A 140 -26.09 4.98 -3.53
N LYS A 141 -25.39 5.53 -4.52
CA LYS A 141 -25.52 5.17 -5.94
C LYS A 141 -24.54 4.07 -6.34
N GLY A 142 -23.66 3.66 -5.42
CA GLY A 142 -22.59 2.69 -5.70
C GLY A 142 -21.34 3.31 -6.32
N THR A 143 -21.24 4.64 -6.36
CA THR A 143 -20.03 5.34 -6.82
C THR A 143 -18.92 5.14 -5.81
N ILE A 144 -17.75 4.74 -6.28
CA ILE A 144 -16.57 4.51 -5.45
C ILE A 144 -15.74 5.78 -5.41
N TYR A 145 -15.51 6.29 -4.21
CA TYR A 145 -14.59 7.37 -3.93
C TYR A 145 -13.35 6.84 -3.21
N LEU A 146 -12.17 7.20 -3.67
CA LEU A 146 -10.90 6.94 -3.00
C LEU A 146 -10.45 8.23 -2.31
N TYR A 147 -10.34 8.20 -0.99
CA TYR A 147 -9.76 9.27 -0.17
C TYR A 147 -8.32 8.90 0.08
N VAL A 148 -7.39 9.60 -0.56
CA VAL A 148 -5.96 9.27 -0.52
C VAL A 148 -5.20 10.38 0.18
N VAL A 149 -4.46 10.04 1.23
CA VAL A 149 -3.48 10.95 1.84
C VAL A 149 -2.37 11.20 0.84
N ASN A 150 -2.07 12.46 0.56
CA ASN A 150 -1.04 12.89 -0.38
C ASN A 150 -0.10 13.87 0.31
N HIS A 151 1.20 13.57 0.26
CA HIS A 151 2.24 14.40 0.86
C HIS A 151 2.91 15.32 -0.17
N GLU A 152 2.54 16.59 -0.20
CA GLU A 152 3.23 17.62 -0.98
C GLU A 152 4.46 18.15 -0.22
N PRO A 153 5.40 18.87 -0.87
CA PRO A 153 6.59 19.37 -0.20
C PRO A 153 6.35 20.23 1.05
N HIS A 154 5.18 20.87 1.16
CA HIS A 154 4.85 21.85 2.19
C HIS A 154 3.44 21.70 2.78
N ALA A 155 2.74 20.60 2.48
CA ALA A 155 1.39 20.33 2.97
C ALA A 155 1.03 18.84 2.78
N ASP A 156 0.30 18.25 3.72
CA ASP A 156 -0.45 17.03 3.46
C ASP A 156 -1.90 17.38 3.12
N ASN A 157 -2.41 16.67 2.12
CA ASN A 157 -3.74 16.86 1.60
C ASN A 157 -4.47 15.52 1.55
N ILE A 158 -5.80 15.57 1.50
CA ILE A 158 -6.60 14.42 1.07
C ILE A 158 -7.06 14.66 -0.36
N GLU A 159 -6.56 13.85 -1.29
CA GLU A 159 -7.04 13.83 -2.66
C GLU A 159 -8.23 12.88 -2.75
N ILE A 160 -9.35 13.38 -3.27
CA ILE A 160 -10.55 12.59 -3.51
C ILE A 160 -10.62 12.24 -4.99
N PHE A 161 -10.70 10.95 -5.29
CA PHE A 161 -10.93 10.46 -6.64
C PHE A 161 -12.27 9.73 -6.73
N GLU A 162 -13.02 9.97 -7.79
CA GLU A 162 -14.07 9.05 -8.23
C GLU A 162 -13.41 7.94 -9.05
N TYR A 163 -13.58 6.68 -8.65
CA TYR A 163 -12.91 5.54 -9.25
C TYR A 163 -13.89 4.61 -9.96
N ASP A 164 -13.60 4.32 -11.23
CA ASP A 164 -14.32 3.30 -12.00
C ASP A 164 -13.41 2.08 -12.25
N PRO A 165 -13.64 0.95 -11.55
CA PRO A 165 -12.87 -0.27 -11.73
C PRO A 165 -13.05 -0.92 -13.11
N LYS A 166 -14.16 -0.63 -13.83
CA LYS A 166 -14.42 -1.24 -15.16
C LYS A 166 -13.45 -0.73 -16.22
N VAL A 167 -13.05 0.53 -16.11
CA VAL A 167 -12.09 1.18 -17.04
C VAL A 167 -10.73 1.45 -16.39
N ASN A 168 -10.58 1.08 -15.12
CA ASN A 168 -9.41 1.30 -14.29
C ASN A 168 -8.93 2.76 -14.30
N MET A 169 -9.87 3.68 -14.02
CA MET A 169 -9.63 5.13 -14.07
C MET A 169 -10.12 5.81 -12.78
N ALA A 170 -9.25 6.63 -12.20
CA ALA A 170 -9.53 7.52 -11.09
C ALA A 170 -9.61 8.96 -11.62
N VAL A 171 -10.76 9.60 -11.49
CA VAL A 171 -10.95 11.01 -11.83
C VAL A 171 -10.81 11.82 -10.55
N HIS A 172 -9.85 12.73 -10.51
CA HIS A 172 -9.70 13.64 -9.38
C HIS A 172 -10.94 14.52 -9.27
N VAL A 173 -11.47 14.65 -8.06
CA VAL A 173 -12.68 15.42 -7.76
C VAL A 173 -12.30 16.68 -7.00
N LYS A 174 -11.52 16.53 -5.92
CA LYS A 174 -11.20 17.63 -5.01
C LYS A 174 -10.02 17.27 -4.11
N THR A 175 -9.19 18.28 -3.88
CA THR A 175 -8.20 18.31 -2.80
C THR A 175 -8.83 18.91 -1.55
N ILE A 176 -8.74 18.20 -0.42
CA ILE A 176 -9.07 18.74 0.90
C ILE A 176 -7.76 19.12 1.59
N ASN A 177 -7.65 20.40 1.91
CA ASN A 177 -6.64 20.95 2.80
C ASN A 177 -7.35 21.43 4.07
N HIS A 178 -6.80 21.12 5.24
CA HIS A 178 -7.35 21.55 6.53
C HIS A 178 -6.22 21.60 7.56
N GLU A 179 -6.27 22.54 8.50
CA GLU A 179 -5.30 22.68 9.61
C GLU A 179 -5.19 21.44 10.54
N LEU A 180 -6.09 20.47 10.39
CA LEU A 180 -6.12 19.23 11.17
C LEU A 180 -5.56 18.04 10.38
N ILE A 181 -5.36 18.22 9.07
CA ILE A 181 -4.63 17.27 8.22
C ILE A 181 -3.15 17.65 8.39
N PHE A 182 -2.30 16.66 8.64
CA PHE A 182 -0.94 16.94 9.09
C PHE A 182 -0.09 17.64 8.00
N LYS A 183 0.91 18.34 8.52
CA LYS A 183 2.09 18.98 7.91
C LYS A 183 2.05 19.62 6.53
#